data_AF-A0A1I2E9S6-F1
#
_entry.id   AF-A0A1I2E9S6-F1
#
_cell.length_a   1.000
_cell.length_b   1.000
_cell.length_c   1.000
_cell.angle_alpha   90.00
_cell.angle_beta   90.00
_cell.angle_gamma   90.00
#
_symmetry.space_group_name_H-M   'P 1'
#
loop_
_entity.id
_entity.type
_entity.pdbx_description
1 polymer ?
#
loop_
_entity_poly.entity_id
_entity_poly.type
_entity_poly.pdbx_seq_one_letter_code
_entity_poly.pdbx_strand_id
1 'polypeptide(L)'
;MRKKISVAGPVEGFTFPCRAVQDTTWVADPANPTMPQTGLIRQGETIWLQTEPFGSGPAWQLARLANQTLCFVQPHQFVPIVP
;
A
#
# COMPACT_ATOMS: atom_id res chain seq x y z
N MET A 1 15.59 -30.71 1.70
CA MET A 1 14.71 -29.96 2.64
C MET A 1 13.91 -28.95 1.82
N ARG A 2 12.65 -29.27 1.47
CA ARG A 2 11.81 -28.39 0.63
C ARG A 2 11.30 -27.25 1.52
N LYS A 3 11.83 -26.04 1.34
CA LYS A 3 11.25 -24.83 1.96
C LYS A 3 9.85 -24.68 1.38
N LYS A 4 8.82 -24.90 2.21
CA LYS A 4 7.45 -24.51 1.91
C LYS A 4 7.50 -23.01 1.65
N ILE A 5 7.31 -22.63 0.39
CA ILE A 5 6.95 -21.26 0.06
C ILE A 5 5.55 -21.11 0.63
N SER A 6 5.45 -20.37 1.74
CA SER A 6 4.17 -19.93 2.28
C SER A 6 3.47 -19.19 1.15
N VAL A 7 2.47 -19.84 0.55
CA VAL A 7 1.43 -19.14 -0.20
C VAL A 7 0.92 -18.09 0.78
N ALA A 8 1.19 -16.81 0.49
CA ALA A 8 0.71 -15.71 1.29
C ALA A 8 -0.77 -15.96 1.54
N GLY A 9 -1.14 -16.13 2.81
CA GLY A 9 -2.54 -16.31 3.20
C GLY A 9 -3.37 -15.12 2.70
N PRO A 10 -4.71 -15.19 2.80
CA PRO A 10 -5.53 -14.02 2.55
C PRO A 10 -4.93 -12.86 3.35
N VAL A 11 -4.61 -11.77 2.65
CA VAL A 11 -3.93 -10.61 3.23
C VAL A 11 -4.97 -9.88 4.10
N GLU A 12 -5.26 -10.48 5.25
CA GLU A 12 -6.27 -10.04 6.20
C GLU A 12 -5.90 -8.64 6.73
N GLY A 13 -6.90 -7.77 6.81
CA GLY A 13 -6.75 -6.41 7.33
C GLY A 13 -6.82 -5.29 6.29
N PHE A 14 -6.57 -5.52 5.00
CA PHE A 14 -6.66 -4.45 3.99
C PHE A 14 -8.09 -4.24 3.48
N THR A 15 -8.95 -3.69 4.34
CA THR A 15 -10.38 -3.57 4.09
C THR A 15 -10.84 -2.16 3.74
N PHE A 16 -9.98 -1.14 3.87
CA PHE A 16 -10.36 0.26 3.62
C PHE A 16 -9.95 0.70 2.21
N PRO A 17 -10.89 0.79 1.24
CA PRO A 17 -10.57 1.15 -0.13
C PRO A 17 -10.34 2.67 -0.28
N CYS A 18 -9.24 3.03 -0.91
CA CYS A 18 -8.91 4.41 -1.26
C CYS A 18 -8.56 4.52 -2.74
N ARG A 19 -8.83 5.69 -3.32
CA ARG A 19 -8.49 6.02 -4.70
C ARG A 19 -7.35 7.03 -4.74
N ALA A 20 -6.38 6.80 -5.62
CA ALA A 20 -5.31 7.76 -5.88
C ALA A 20 -5.88 9.04 -6.54
N VAL A 21 -5.60 10.21 -5.97
CA VAL A 21 -6.07 11.49 -6.53
C VAL A 21 -5.19 12.02 -7.67
N GLN A 22 -3.97 11.51 -7.78
CA GLN A 22 -2.96 11.84 -8.78
C GLN A 22 -2.02 10.64 -9.01
N ASP A 23 -1.24 10.68 -10.07
CA ASP A 23 -0.14 9.71 -10.25
C ASP A 23 0.83 9.82 -9.08
N THR A 24 1.15 8.69 -8.45
CA THR A 24 2.04 8.63 -7.30
C THR A 24 2.88 7.35 -7.31
N THR A 25 3.90 7.28 -6.46
CA THR A 25 4.75 6.13 -6.29
C THR A 25 4.52 5.44 -4.95
N TRP A 26 4.67 4.12 -4.96
CA TRP A 26 4.82 3.34 -3.74
C TRP A 26 6.27 2.91 -3.57
N VAL A 27 6.64 2.56 -2.34
CA VAL A 27 7.95 2.01 -1.99
C VAL A 27 7.79 0.71 -1.20
N ALA A 28 8.68 -0.27 -1.39
CA ALA A 28 8.65 -1.52 -0.64
C ALA A 28 9.14 -1.33 0.80
N ASP A 29 10.14 -0.48 0.98
CA ASP A 29 10.76 -0.17 2.28
C ASP A 29 11.15 1.32 2.33
N PRO A 30 10.39 2.17 3.04
CA PRO A 30 10.69 3.58 3.16
C PRO A 30 11.94 3.88 4.02
N ALA A 31 12.43 2.91 4.81
CA ALA A 31 13.61 3.07 5.66
C ALA A 31 14.92 2.76 4.94
N ASN A 32 14.87 2.21 3.71
CA ASN A 32 16.05 1.90 2.92
C ASN A 32 16.21 2.85 1.72
N PRO A 33 16.96 3.95 1.87
CA PRO A 33 17.15 4.94 0.81
C PRO A 33 18.08 4.47 -0.32
N THR A 34 18.79 3.35 -0.15
CA THR A 34 19.86 2.93 -1.07
C THR A 34 19.37 2.02 -2.20
N MET A 35 18.24 1.34 -2.02
CA MET A 35 17.60 0.52 -3.05
C MET A 35 16.08 0.62 -2.90
N PRO A 36 15.47 1.76 -3.29
CA PRO A 36 14.04 1.90 -3.20
C PRO A 36 13.43 1.04 -4.31
N GLN A 37 12.95 -0.15 -3.94
CA GLN A 37 12.06 -0.90 -4.83
C GLN A 37 10.75 -0.13 -4.86
N THR A 38 10.49 0.53 -5.98
CA THR A 38 9.32 1.40 -6.16
C THR A 38 8.46 0.93 -7.32
N GLY A 39 7.25 1.46 -7.37
CA GLY A 39 6.40 1.34 -8.54
C GLY A 39 5.41 2.49 -8.61
N LEU A 40 4.72 2.56 -9.73
CA LEU A 40 3.76 3.62 -10.02
C LEU A 40 2.34 3.18 -9.65
N ILE A 41 1.56 4.10 -9.10
CA ILE A 41 0.11 4.02 -8.94
C ILE A 41 -0.46 5.17 -9.77
N ARG A 42 -1.34 4.85 -10.72
CA ARG A 42 -1.97 5.86 -11.57
C ARG A 42 -3.11 6.55 -10.84
N GLN A 43 -3.37 7.79 -11.20
CA GLN A 43 -4.57 8.50 -10.79
C GLN A 43 -5.82 7.65 -11.06
N GLY A 44 -6.70 7.55 -10.07
CA GLY A 44 -7.92 6.76 -10.16
C GLY A 44 -7.77 5.28 -9.78
N GLU A 45 -6.54 4.76 -9.68
CA GLU A 45 -6.33 3.40 -9.18
C GLU A 45 -6.75 3.26 -7.73
N THR A 46 -7.26 2.07 -7.40
CA THR A 46 -7.74 1.72 -6.06
C THR A 46 -6.69 0.91 -5.32
N ILE A 47 -6.41 1.32 -4.09
CA ILE A 47 -5.61 0.59 -3.13
C ILE A 47 -6.44 0.29 -1.90
N TRP A 48 -5.96 -0.63 -1.06
CA TRP A 48 -6.58 -0.92 0.21
C TRP A 48 -5.60 -0.64 1.34
N LEU A 49 -6.07 0.04 2.38
CA LEU A 49 -5.31 0.33 3.60
C LEU A 49 -5.78 -0.61 4.73
N GLN A 50 -4.91 -0.84 5.71
CA GLN A 50 -5.15 -1.81 6.79
C GLN A 50 -6.15 -1.32 7.86
N THR A 51 -6.29 -0.02 8.07
CA THR A 51 -7.22 0.58 9.06
C THR A 51 -7.56 2.02 8.67
N GLU A 52 -8.69 2.55 9.17
CA GLU A 52 -9.04 3.98 9.05
C GLU A 52 -7.91 4.87 9.62
N PRO A 53 -7.63 6.03 9.00
CA PRO A 53 -6.51 6.89 9.34
C PRO A 53 -6.89 7.64 10.63
N PHE A 54 -6.02 7.94 11.59
CA PHE A 54 -4.84 8.76 11.47
C PHE A 54 -4.02 8.58 12.75
N GLY A 55 -2.98 7.75 12.69
CA GLY A 55 -1.91 7.80 13.70
C GLY A 55 -0.92 8.87 13.27
N SER A 56 -0.49 9.74 14.19
CA SER A 56 0.53 10.76 14.04
C SER A 56 1.95 10.18 13.80
N GLY A 57 2.05 9.17 12.94
CA GLY A 57 3.27 8.46 12.54
C GLY A 57 3.70 8.82 11.11
N PRO A 58 4.85 8.31 10.64
CA PRO A 58 5.62 8.86 9.52
C PRO A 58 4.82 8.90 8.20
N ALA A 59 5.33 9.67 7.23
CA ALA A 59 4.71 9.97 5.92
C ALA A 59 4.24 8.76 5.07
N TRP A 60 4.47 7.53 5.53
CA TRP A 60 4.25 6.28 4.81
C TRP A 60 3.27 5.37 5.57
N GLN A 61 2.30 4.82 4.86
CA GLN A 61 1.33 3.86 5.37
C GLN A 61 1.36 2.57 4.55
N LEU A 62 1.22 1.43 5.21
CA LEU A 62 1.14 0.14 4.53
C LEU A 62 -0.18 0.02 3.75
N ALA A 63 -0.06 -0.40 2.51
CA ALA A 63 -1.15 -0.54 1.55
C ALA A 63 -1.01 -1.84 0.77
N ARG A 64 -2.14 -2.28 0.22
CA ARG A 64 -2.22 -3.39 -0.74
C ARG A 64 -2.72 -2.88 -2.09
N LEU A 65 -2.01 -3.22 -3.15
CA LEU A 65 -2.42 -2.95 -4.53
C LEU A 65 -3.42 -4.01 -5.02
N ALA A 66 -4.06 -3.73 -6.16
CA ALA A 66 -5.01 -4.65 -6.80
C ALA A 66 -4.40 -6.02 -7.14
N ASN A 67 -3.11 -6.04 -7.52
CA ASN A 67 -2.34 -7.27 -7.77
C ASN A 67 -1.82 -7.97 -6.50
N GLN A 68 -2.33 -7.61 -5.32
CA GLN A 68 -1.94 -8.13 -4.00
C GLN A 68 -0.52 -7.76 -3.53
N THR A 69 0.18 -6.88 -4.23
CA THR A 69 1.48 -6.36 -3.76
C THR A 69 1.27 -5.54 -2.49
N LEU A 70 2.09 -5.82 -1.47
CA LEU A 70 2.19 -5.01 -0.25
C LEU A 70 3.26 -3.95 -0.44
N CYS A 71 2.91 -2.70 -0.13
CA CYS A 71 3.79 -1.56 -0.32
C CYS A 71 3.47 -0.46 0.67
N PHE A 72 4.34 0.54 0.76
CA PHE A 72 4.11 1.76 1.51
C PHE A 72 3.77 2.91 0.56
N VAL A 73 2.76 3.69 0.93
CA VAL A 73 2.27 4.84 0.17
C VAL A 73 2.15 6.07 1.06
N GLN A 74 2.10 7.27 0.48
CA GLN A 74 1.81 8.48 1.25
C GLN A 74 0.30 8.71 1.31
N PRO A 75 -0.34 8.61 2.49
CA PRO A 75 -1.80 8.54 2.57
C PRO A 75 -2.53 9.80 2.08
N HIS A 76 -1.89 10.98 2.15
CA HIS A 76 -2.48 12.25 1.69
C HIS A 76 -2.69 12.32 0.16
N GLN A 77 -2.16 11.37 -0.60
CA GLN A 77 -2.35 11.26 -2.05
C GLN A 77 -3.57 10.40 -2.43
N PHE A 78 -4.32 9.95 -1.42
CA PHE A 78 -5.45 9.05 -1.59
C PHE A 78 -6.67 9.60 -0.87
N VAL A 79 -7.84 9.35 -1.44
CA VAL A 79 -9.13 9.67 -0.82
C VAL A 79 -9.93 8.40 -0.57
N PRO A 80 -10.67 8.29 0.54
CA PRO A 80 -11.58 7.17 0.79
C PRO A 80 -12.57 7.00 -0.36
N ILE A 81 -12.81 5.75 -0.76
CA ILE A 81 -13.94 5.42 -1.62
C ILE A 81 -15.14 5.22 -0.69
N VAL A 82 -15.85 6.31 -0.41
CA VAL A 82 -17.12 6.24 0.32
C VAL A 82 -18.17 5.61 -0.61
N PRO A 83 -18.96 4.63 -0.15
CA PRO A 83 -20.11 4.13 -0.91
C PRO A 83 -21.16 5.21 -1.16
#